data_AF-A0A674PQN3-F1
#
_entry.id   AF-A0A674PQN3-F1
#
_cell.length_a   1.000
_cell.length_b   1.000
_cell.length_c   1.000
_cell.angle_alpha   90.00
_cell.angle_beta   90.00
_cell.angle_gamma   90.00
#
_symmetry.space_group_name_H-M   'P 1'
#
loop_
_entity.id
_entity.type
_entity.pdbx_description
1 polymer ?
#
loop_
_entity_poly.entity_id
_entity_poly.type
_entity_poly.pdbx_seq_one_letter_code
_entity_poly.pdbx_strand_id
1 'polypeptide(L)'
;MHGGLHVCVPSNSICLSFELLDIDLGRYVSGRSRTRCLTVAEVRPILHQVTTALFHLKSLGIIHCDVKPENILCVDRRQQPLQVKLADFGLARVAYNFNPAIPAQTLCYRAPEVLVGRNYNEAIDMWSLGATAAGLVLGSPLYLVKNEYDALRAIIKTQGQLSDQLLDQGSLTEYYFRQTGCRPVQKLITLNMLHLDPKERVEPLQALLHGFFTEDTPSGPDPSTPLGKD
;
A
#
# COMPACT_ATOMS: atom_id res chain seq x y z
N MET A 1 -9.51 -20.66 -19.39
CA MET A 1 -10.89 -20.57 -18.85
C MET A 1 -11.20 -19.10 -18.68
N HIS A 2 -12.22 -18.58 -19.35
CA HIS A 2 -12.59 -17.16 -19.26
C HIS A 2 -13.33 -16.94 -17.94
N GLY A 3 -12.80 -16.10 -17.06
CA GLY A 3 -13.43 -15.74 -15.78
C GLY A 3 -14.65 -14.87 -16.04
N GLY A 4 -15.84 -15.48 -16.07
CA GLY A 4 -17.12 -14.79 -16.04
C GLY A 4 -17.67 -14.75 -14.62
N LEU A 5 -18.24 -13.61 -14.21
CA LEU A 5 -18.95 -13.49 -12.95
C LEU A 5 -20.25 -14.31 -13.01
N HIS A 6 -20.24 -15.54 -12.50
CA HIS A 6 -21.45 -16.33 -12.35
C HIS A 6 -22.09 -16.05 -10.98
N VAL A 7 -23.18 -15.30 -10.99
CA VAL A 7 -24.02 -15.10 -9.80
C VAL A 7 -24.99 -16.27 -9.69
N CYS A 8 -24.67 -17.24 -8.85
CA CYS A 8 -25.61 -18.31 -8.49
C CYS A 8 -26.45 -17.84 -7.29
N VAL A 9 -27.77 -17.92 -7.40
CA VAL A 9 -28.70 -17.60 -6.30
C VAL A 9 -29.49 -18.84 -5.88
N PRO A 10 -28.90 -19.77 -5.12
CA PRO A 10 -29.69 -20.68 -4.30
C PRO A 10 -29.92 -20.01 -2.94
N SER A 11 -31.17 -19.63 -2.65
CA SER A 11 -31.68 -19.24 -1.32
C SER A 11 -30.89 -18.11 -0.59
N ASN A 12 -31.32 -16.86 -0.80
CA ASN A 12 -30.96 -15.65 -0.02
C ASN A 12 -29.47 -15.34 0.17
N SER A 13 -28.59 -16.00 -0.59
CA SER A 13 -27.15 -15.80 -0.57
C SER A 13 -26.67 -15.36 -1.94
N ILE A 14 -25.78 -14.36 -1.98
CA ILE A 14 -25.09 -13.96 -3.20
C ILE A 14 -23.79 -14.76 -3.27
N CYS A 15 -23.65 -15.60 -4.29
CA CYS A 15 -22.40 -16.31 -4.58
C CYS A 15 -21.66 -15.63 -5.73
N LEU A 16 -20.37 -15.37 -5.53
CA LEU A 16 -19.48 -14.84 -6.56
C LEU A 16 -18.41 -15.89 -6.89
N SER A 17 -18.26 -16.20 -8.18
CA SER A 17 -17.23 -17.11 -8.67
C SER A 17 -16.13 -16.32 -9.36
N PHE A 18 -14.89 -16.58 -8.98
CA PHE A 18 -13.68 -15.96 -9.52
C PHE A 18 -12.67 -17.03 -9.92
N GLU A 19 -11.61 -16.63 -10.63
CA GLU A 19 -10.45 -17.47 -10.79
C GLU A 19 -9.82 -17.82 -9.42
N LEU A 20 -9.28 -19.03 -9.29
CA LEU A 20 -8.57 -19.43 -8.09
C LEU A 20 -7.14 -18.85 -8.14
N LEU A 21 -6.81 -18.03 -7.15
CA LEU A 21 -5.45 -17.53 -6.89
C LEU A 21 -4.86 -18.24 -5.67
N ASP A 22 -3.57 -18.03 -5.39
CA ASP A 22 -2.86 -18.73 -4.31
C ASP A 22 -3.14 -18.09 -2.94
N ILE A 23 -2.15 -17.45 -2.32
CA ILE A 23 -2.28 -16.79 -1.00
C ILE A 23 -2.21 -15.27 -1.14
N ASP A 24 -2.77 -14.55 -0.17
CA ASP A 24 -2.59 -13.10 -0.04
C ASP A 24 -1.16 -12.73 0.38
N LEU A 25 -0.77 -11.48 0.13
CA LEU A 25 0.55 -10.98 0.48
C LEU A 25 0.82 -10.98 1.99
N GLY A 26 -0.21 -10.80 2.82
CA GLY A 26 -0.07 -10.87 4.28
C GLY A 26 0.43 -12.24 4.72
N ARG A 27 -0.20 -13.32 4.22
CA ARG A 27 0.22 -14.71 4.46
C ARG A 27 1.54 -15.04 3.78
N TYR A 28 1.77 -14.54 2.57
CA TYR A 28 3.03 -14.75 1.84
C TYR A 28 4.23 -14.23 2.65
N VAL A 29 4.16 -12.99 3.13
CA VAL A 29 5.23 -12.37 3.92
C VAL A 29 5.40 -13.06 5.28
N SER A 30 4.28 -13.35 5.97
CA SER A 30 4.31 -14.01 7.29
C SER A 30 4.88 -15.43 7.26
N GLY A 31 4.71 -16.14 6.13
CA GLY A 31 5.19 -17.51 5.94
C GLY A 31 6.67 -17.64 5.56
N ARG A 32 7.40 -16.53 5.36
CA ARG A 32 8.82 -16.56 4.99
C ARG A 32 9.69 -17.02 6.17
N SER A 33 10.61 -17.94 5.89
CA SER A 33 11.42 -18.65 6.89
C SER A 33 12.61 -17.87 7.45
N ARG A 34 13.18 -16.91 6.69
CA ARG A 34 14.35 -16.13 7.11
C ARG A 34 14.02 -14.71 7.56
N THR A 35 13.14 -14.03 6.83
CA THR A 35 12.71 -12.65 7.13
C THR A 35 11.23 -12.50 6.80
N ARG A 36 10.43 -12.06 7.77
CA ARG A 36 9.01 -11.76 7.57
C ARG A 36 8.82 -10.40 6.87
N CYS A 37 9.65 -10.07 5.89
CA CYS A 37 9.63 -8.83 5.14
C CYS A 37 10.15 -9.06 3.72
N LEU A 38 9.87 -8.11 2.83
CA LEU A 38 10.33 -8.08 1.44
C LEU A 38 11.38 -6.98 1.23
N THR A 39 12.33 -7.24 0.34
CA THR A 39 13.26 -6.21 -0.13
C THR A 39 12.55 -5.22 -1.05
N VAL A 40 13.12 -4.01 -1.22
CA VAL A 40 12.59 -3.02 -2.18
C VAL A 40 12.55 -3.59 -3.61
N ALA A 41 13.50 -4.45 -3.98
CA ALA A 41 13.52 -5.11 -5.28
C ALA A 41 12.35 -6.09 -5.47
N GLU A 42 11.94 -6.80 -4.41
CA GLU A 42 10.77 -7.68 -4.42
C GLU A 42 9.44 -6.88 -4.39
N VAL A 43 9.40 -5.75 -3.68
CA VAL A 43 8.20 -4.91 -3.55
C VAL A 43 7.92 -4.10 -4.83
N ARG A 44 8.96 -3.64 -5.55
CA ARG A 44 8.80 -2.84 -6.78
C ARG A 44 7.84 -3.46 -7.81
N PRO A 45 8.01 -4.71 -8.28
CA PRO A 45 7.10 -5.30 -9.26
C PRO A 45 5.68 -5.51 -8.72
N ILE A 46 5.52 -5.72 -7.41
CA ILE A 46 4.20 -5.81 -6.76
C ILE A 46 3.50 -4.45 -6.83
N LEU A 47 4.19 -3.37 -6.43
CA LEU A 47 3.63 -2.02 -6.47
C LEU A 47 3.28 -1.61 -7.89
N HIS A 48 4.13 -1.91 -8.88
CA HIS A 48 3.83 -1.60 -10.28
C HIS A 48 2.49 -2.21 -10.73
N GLN A 49 2.27 -3.50 -10.42
CA GLN A 49 1.02 -4.20 -10.75
C GLN A 49 -0.20 -3.60 -10.03
N VAL A 50 -0.08 -3.29 -8.73
CA VAL A 50 -1.19 -2.71 -7.97
C VAL A 50 -1.46 -1.26 -8.40
N THR A 51 -0.43 -0.44 -8.65
CA THR A 51 -0.60 0.92 -9.20
C THR A 51 -1.25 0.87 -10.58
N THR A 52 -0.91 -0.11 -11.42
CA THR A 52 -1.59 -0.33 -12.72
C THR A 52 -3.08 -0.64 -12.52
N ALA A 53 -3.43 -1.50 -11.56
CA ALA A 53 -4.84 -1.76 -11.23
C ALA A 53 -5.55 -0.48 -10.75
N LEU A 54 -4.93 0.30 -9.84
CA LEU A 54 -5.51 1.56 -9.36
C LEU A 54 -5.65 2.62 -10.45
N PHE A 55 -4.73 2.66 -11.43
CA PHE A 55 -4.86 3.51 -12.61
C PHE A 55 -6.13 3.18 -13.40
N HIS A 56 -6.39 1.89 -13.64
CA HIS A 56 -7.61 1.45 -14.31
C HIS A 56 -8.88 1.71 -13.48
N LEU A 57 -8.84 1.55 -12.15
CA LEU A 57 -10.01 1.87 -11.31
C LEU A 57 -10.33 3.36 -11.33
N LYS A 58 -9.31 4.23 -11.25
CA LYS A 58 -9.47 5.68 -11.35
C LYS A 58 -10.08 6.08 -12.70
N SER A 59 -9.68 5.45 -13.82
CA SER A 59 -10.28 5.76 -15.13
C SER A 59 -11.75 5.34 -15.26
N LEU A 60 -12.21 4.42 -14.40
CA LEU A 60 -13.61 4.01 -14.29
C LEU A 60 -14.39 4.78 -13.20
N GLY A 61 -13.73 5.68 -12.47
CA GLY A 61 -14.33 6.39 -11.33
C GLY A 61 -14.66 5.45 -10.16
N ILE A 62 -13.83 4.43 -9.93
CA ILE A 62 -13.99 3.47 -8.83
C ILE A 62 -12.90 3.71 -7.78
N ILE A 63 -13.30 3.79 -6.52
CA ILE A 63 -12.43 3.78 -5.34
C ILE A 63 -12.49 2.37 -4.74
N HIS A 64 -11.36 1.71 -4.54
CA HIS A 64 -11.31 0.38 -3.94
C HIS A 64 -11.65 0.40 -2.45
N CYS A 65 -11.19 1.44 -1.73
CA CYS A 65 -11.47 1.66 -0.31
C CYS A 65 -10.89 0.63 0.67
N ASP A 66 -10.09 -0.36 0.25
CA ASP A 66 -9.51 -1.37 1.15
C ASP A 66 -8.24 -2.02 0.60
N VAL A 67 -7.33 -1.21 0.04
CA VAL A 67 -6.02 -1.71 -0.41
C VAL A 67 -5.15 -2.06 0.80
N LYS A 68 -4.77 -3.33 0.93
CA LYS A 68 -3.93 -3.86 2.00
C LYS A 68 -3.34 -5.22 1.60
N PRO A 69 -2.31 -5.75 2.30
CA PRO A 69 -1.70 -7.04 1.94
C PRO A 69 -2.70 -8.20 1.83
N GLU A 70 -3.74 -8.23 2.66
CA GLU A 70 -4.76 -9.30 2.68
C GLU A 70 -5.64 -9.29 1.41
N ASN A 71 -5.71 -8.15 0.72
CA ASN A 71 -6.52 -7.96 -0.49
C ASN A 71 -5.68 -7.94 -1.78
N ILE A 72 -4.39 -8.30 -1.68
CA ILE A 72 -3.50 -8.46 -2.84
C ILE A 72 -3.09 -9.93 -2.91
N LEU A 73 -3.58 -10.64 -3.91
CA LEU A 73 -3.44 -12.09 -4.04
C LEU A 73 -2.32 -12.46 -4.98
N CYS A 74 -1.49 -13.43 -4.60
CA CYS A 74 -0.47 -14.02 -5.46
C CYS A 74 -1.13 -14.90 -6.52
N VAL A 75 -0.73 -14.75 -7.79
CA VAL A 75 -1.14 -15.68 -8.85
C VAL A 75 -0.49 -17.05 -8.61
N ASP A 76 0.83 -17.08 -8.39
CA ASP A 76 1.59 -18.24 -7.95
C ASP A 76 2.69 -17.77 -6.97
N ARG A 77 2.65 -18.20 -5.71
CA ARG A 77 3.62 -17.78 -4.69
C ARG A 77 5.05 -18.24 -4.96
N ARG A 78 5.24 -19.22 -5.86
CA ARG A 78 6.55 -19.79 -6.21
C ARG A 78 7.23 -19.03 -7.35
N GLN A 79 6.49 -18.20 -8.09
CA GLN A 79 7.00 -17.44 -9.22
C GLN A 79 7.77 -16.19 -8.75
N GLN A 80 8.86 -15.86 -9.46
CA GLN A 80 9.62 -14.62 -9.27
C GLN A 80 9.90 -13.95 -10.63
N PRO A 81 9.66 -12.64 -10.81
CA PRO A 81 9.01 -11.75 -9.84
C PRO A 81 7.57 -12.18 -9.57
N LEU A 82 7.08 -11.90 -8.37
CA LEU A 82 5.75 -12.29 -7.93
C LEU A 82 4.68 -11.60 -8.79
N GLN A 83 3.78 -12.38 -9.39
CA GLN A 83 2.59 -11.86 -10.05
C GLN A 83 1.45 -11.73 -9.04
N VAL A 84 0.77 -10.60 -9.03
CA VAL A 84 -0.28 -10.29 -8.06
C VAL A 84 -1.54 -9.72 -8.73
N LYS A 85 -2.69 -9.91 -8.07
CA LYS A 85 -3.95 -9.29 -8.45
C LYS A 85 -4.59 -8.63 -7.22
N LEU A 86 -5.14 -7.44 -7.43
CA LEU A 86 -5.95 -6.74 -6.43
C LEU A 86 -7.33 -7.42 -6.36
N ALA A 87 -7.82 -7.66 -5.14
CA ALA A 87 -9.04 -8.41 -4.87
C ALA A 87 -9.89 -7.74 -3.78
N ASP A 88 -11.09 -8.27 -3.57
CA ASP A 88 -12.07 -7.80 -2.59
C ASP A 88 -12.57 -6.37 -2.80
N PHE A 89 -13.51 -6.24 -3.75
CA PHE A 89 -14.23 -5.01 -4.04
C PHE A 89 -15.47 -4.82 -3.15
N GLY A 90 -15.60 -5.55 -2.03
CA GLY A 90 -16.78 -5.51 -1.17
C GLY A 90 -17.03 -4.14 -0.51
N LEU A 91 -15.98 -3.33 -0.38
CA LEU A 91 -16.04 -1.96 0.15
C LEU A 91 -15.89 -0.88 -0.93
N ALA A 92 -15.77 -1.27 -2.20
CA ALA A 92 -15.52 -0.34 -3.29
C ALA A 92 -16.68 0.63 -3.52
N ARG A 93 -16.36 1.83 -4.02
CA ARG A 93 -17.31 2.93 -4.20
C ARG A 93 -17.18 3.55 -5.58
N VAL A 94 -18.30 4.04 -6.10
CA VAL A 94 -18.33 4.86 -7.31
C VAL A 94 -18.05 6.30 -6.90
N ALA A 95 -16.95 6.88 -7.36
CA ALA A 95 -16.41 8.16 -6.87
C ALA A 95 -17.38 9.34 -7.00
N TYR A 96 -18.23 9.35 -8.02
CA TYR A 96 -19.25 10.38 -8.23
C TYR A 96 -20.58 10.11 -7.51
N ASN A 97 -20.73 8.96 -6.84
CA ASN A 97 -21.99 8.54 -6.23
C ASN A 97 -21.77 7.72 -4.94
N PHE A 98 -21.30 8.40 -3.89
CA PHE A 98 -21.26 7.83 -2.54
C PHE A 98 -21.39 8.94 -1.48
N ASN A 99 -21.75 8.57 -0.25
CA ASN A 99 -21.73 9.48 0.89
C ASN A 99 -20.32 9.53 1.52
N PRO A 100 -19.59 10.66 1.44
CA PRO A 100 -18.23 10.77 2.00
C PRO A 100 -18.18 10.74 3.53
N ALA A 101 -19.32 10.94 4.21
CA ALA A 101 -19.38 10.83 5.67
C ALA A 101 -19.23 9.38 6.18
N ILE A 102 -19.39 8.37 5.31
CA ILE A 102 -19.17 6.98 5.70
C ILE A 102 -17.67 6.68 5.55
N PRO A 103 -16.96 6.34 6.65
CA PRO A 103 -15.52 6.08 6.58
C PRO A 103 -15.21 4.86 5.71
N ALA A 104 -14.05 4.91 5.07
CA ALA A 104 -13.49 3.85 4.24
C ALA A 104 -12.18 3.31 4.86
N GLN A 105 -11.64 2.23 4.28
CA GLN A 105 -10.34 1.64 4.60
C GLN A 105 -10.25 0.96 5.96
N THR A 106 -9.48 -0.13 5.99
CA THR A 106 -8.95 -0.71 7.23
C THR A 106 -8.07 0.33 7.96
N LEU A 107 -8.24 0.46 9.28
CA LEU A 107 -7.66 1.54 10.10
C LEU A 107 -6.14 1.75 9.89
N CYS A 108 -5.36 0.67 9.84
CA CYS A 108 -3.90 0.72 9.67
C CYS A 108 -3.44 1.28 8.30
N TYR A 109 -4.34 1.32 7.32
CA TYR A 109 -4.08 1.77 5.95
C TYR A 109 -4.94 2.98 5.57
N ARG A 110 -5.63 3.58 6.54
CA ARG A 110 -6.60 4.65 6.33
C ARG A 110 -5.90 6.00 6.11
N ALA A 111 -6.40 6.75 5.13
CA ALA A 111 -5.88 8.06 4.76
C ALA A 111 -6.24 9.14 5.80
N PRO A 112 -5.41 10.18 5.97
CA PRO A 112 -5.63 11.22 6.97
C PRO A 112 -6.95 11.97 6.76
N GLU A 113 -7.33 12.27 5.51
CA GLU A 113 -8.59 12.94 5.19
C GLU A 113 -9.83 12.13 5.61
N VAL A 114 -9.75 10.80 5.56
CA VAL A 114 -10.83 9.90 6.03
C VAL A 114 -10.88 9.91 7.56
N LEU A 115 -9.72 9.87 8.23
CA LEU A 115 -9.63 9.90 9.70
C LEU A 115 -10.19 11.21 10.29
N VAL A 116 -10.01 12.34 9.61
CA VAL A 116 -10.55 13.64 10.06
C VAL A 116 -11.97 13.93 9.53
N GLY A 117 -12.61 12.97 8.86
CA GLY A 117 -13.98 13.10 8.36
C GLY A 117 -14.17 14.11 7.24
N ARG A 118 -13.14 14.35 6.42
CA ARG A 118 -13.26 15.19 5.21
C ARG A 118 -13.72 14.37 4.01
N ASN A 119 -14.26 15.06 3.02
CA ASN A 119 -14.55 14.45 1.73
C ASN A 119 -13.27 13.85 1.14
N TYR A 120 -13.40 12.66 0.58
CA TYR A 120 -12.31 11.91 -0.01
C TYR A 120 -12.66 11.45 -1.42
N ASN A 121 -11.66 10.95 -2.15
CA ASN A 121 -11.78 10.47 -3.52
C ASN A 121 -10.80 9.30 -3.75
N GLU A 122 -10.51 8.95 -5.00
CA GLU A 122 -9.59 7.86 -5.39
C GLU A 122 -8.18 8.00 -4.77
N ALA A 123 -7.77 9.21 -4.34
CA ALA A 123 -6.46 9.43 -3.74
C ALA A 123 -6.24 8.62 -2.46
N ILE A 124 -7.30 8.19 -1.77
CA ILE A 124 -7.18 7.35 -0.56
C ILE A 124 -6.54 5.99 -0.87
N ASP A 125 -6.76 5.44 -2.06
CA ASP A 125 -6.19 4.13 -2.44
C ASP A 125 -4.67 4.25 -2.65
N MET A 126 -4.20 5.40 -3.13
CA MET A 126 -2.76 5.68 -3.25
C MET A 126 -2.10 5.80 -1.87
N TRP A 127 -2.78 6.38 -0.88
CA TRP A 127 -2.32 6.36 0.51
C TRP A 127 -2.21 4.94 1.06
N SER A 128 -3.28 4.15 0.91
CA SER A 128 -3.29 2.75 1.35
C SER A 128 -2.21 1.91 0.68
N LEU A 129 -1.93 2.16 -0.61
CA LEU A 129 -0.83 1.50 -1.32
C LEU A 129 0.53 1.90 -0.75
N GLY A 130 0.75 3.17 -0.44
CA GLY A 130 1.98 3.63 0.23
C GLY A 130 2.19 2.97 1.61
N ALA A 131 1.13 2.89 2.42
CA ALA A 131 1.15 2.23 3.72
C ALA A 131 1.40 0.71 3.59
N THR A 132 0.80 0.09 2.56
CA THR A 132 1.03 -1.32 2.20
C THR A 132 2.47 -1.57 1.79
N ALA A 133 3.03 -0.74 0.91
CA ALA A 133 4.42 -0.81 0.46
C ALA A 133 5.41 -0.80 1.63
N ALA A 134 5.25 0.19 2.51
CA ALA A 134 6.07 0.32 3.71
C ALA A 134 5.89 -0.90 4.62
N GLY A 135 4.66 -1.38 4.79
CA GLY A 135 4.39 -2.55 5.62
C GLY A 135 5.02 -3.85 5.10
N LEU A 136 5.05 -4.04 3.78
CA LEU A 136 5.72 -5.20 3.15
C LEU A 136 7.23 -5.18 3.37
N VAL A 137 7.86 -4.00 3.36
CA VAL A 137 9.31 -3.84 3.62
C VAL A 137 9.65 -3.95 5.11
N LEU A 138 8.78 -3.47 5.98
CA LEU A 138 8.96 -3.57 7.44
C LEU A 138 8.63 -4.96 7.96
N GLY A 139 7.76 -5.69 7.26
CA GLY A 139 7.24 -6.98 7.72
C GLY A 139 6.07 -6.89 8.70
N SER A 140 5.59 -5.68 8.94
CA SER A 140 4.45 -5.35 9.80
C SER A 140 3.80 -4.07 9.29
N PRO A 141 2.52 -3.79 9.60
CA PRO A 141 1.88 -2.55 9.16
C PRO A 141 2.68 -1.30 9.56
N LEU A 142 2.79 -0.33 8.64
CA LEU A 142 3.47 0.95 8.91
C LEU A 142 2.86 1.66 10.13
N TYR A 143 1.53 1.66 10.21
CA TYR A 143 0.77 2.19 11.33
C TYR A 143 0.13 1.04 12.11
N LEU A 144 0.78 0.62 13.19
CA LEU A 144 0.22 -0.36 14.11
C LEU A 144 -0.62 0.35 15.19
N VAL A 145 -1.92 0.45 14.96
CA VAL A 145 -2.80 1.37 15.71
C VAL A 145 -4.09 0.69 16.15
N LYS A 146 -4.65 1.14 17.29
CA LYS A 146 -5.84 0.54 17.90
C LYS A 146 -7.11 1.35 17.68
N ASN A 147 -6.99 2.65 17.43
CA ASN A 147 -8.08 3.58 17.22
C ASN A 147 -7.64 4.73 16.30
N GLU A 148 -8.59 5.55 15.87
CA GLU A 148 -8.35 6.66 14.92
C GLU A 148 -7.41 7.73 15.48
N TYR A 149 -7.43 7.97 16.79
CA TYR A 149 -6.50 8.88 17.45
C TYR A 149 -5.04 8.38 17.37
N ASP A 150 -4.82 7.09 17.61
CA ASP A 150 -3.51 6.45 17.42
C ASP A 150 -3.04 6.55 15.97
N ALA A 151 -3.95 6.35 15.00
CA ALA A 151 -3.68 6.48 13.57
C ALA A 151 -3.22 7.90 13.23
N LEU A 152 -4.00 8.92 13.58
CA LEU A 152 -3.64 10.32 13.34
C LEU A 152 -2.31 10.68 14.01
N ARG A 153 -2.12 10.31 15.30
CA ARG A 153 -0.87 10.57 16.02
C ARG A 153 0.34 9.95 15.31
N ALA A 154 0.21 8.72 14.81
CA ALA A 154 1.28 8.04 14.09
C ALA A 154 1.57 8.69 12.73
N ILE A 155 0.54 9.13 12.01
CA ILE A 155 0.68 9.83 10.73
C ILE A 155 1.42 11.15 10.93
N ILE A 156 0.96 11.99 11.86
CA ILE A 156 1.58 13.28 12.19
C ILE A 156 3.05 13.11 12.53
N LYS A 157 3.37 12.07 13.31
CA LYS A 157 4.73 11.75 13.71
C LYS A 157 5.65 11.34 12.55
N THR A 158 5.11 10.62 11.56
CA THR A 158 5.91 10.06 10.47
C THR A 158 6.00 10.96 9.25
N GLN A 159 5.00 11.81 9.00
CA GLN A 159 4.87 12.65 7.80
C GLN A 159 4.99 14.16 8.07
N GLY A 160 5.34 14.59 9.30
CA GLY A 160 5.20 15.96 9.85
C GLY A 160 5.23 17.13 8.84
N GLN A 161 4.23 18.02 8.85
CA GLN A 161 4.05 19.11 9.83
C GLN A 161 2.64 19.17 10.48
N LEU A 162 2.58 19.25 11.82
CA LEU A 162 1.54 19.93 12.62
C LEU A 162 2.24 20.79 13.70
N SER A 163 1.59 21.88 14.15
CA SER A 163 2.22 22.99 14.89
C SER A 163 2.99 22.59 16.16
N ASP A 164 4.05 23.36 16.47
CA ASP A 164 4.97 23.18 17.60
C ASP A 164 4.26 23.02 18.96
N GLN A 165 3.10 23.67 19.13
CA GLN A 165 2.29 23.57 20.35
C GLN A 165 1.75 22.15 20.64
N LEU A 166 1.62 21.29 19.63
CA LEU A 166 1.18 19.90 19.79
C LEU A 166 2.35 18.95 20.13
N LEU A 167 3.59 19.35 19.83
CA LEU A 167 4.80 18.54 19.96
C LEU A 167 5.41 18.60 21.37
N ASP A 168 5.23 19.73 22.07
CA ASP A 168 5.81 19.98 23.40
C ASP A 168 5.16 19.18 24.55
N GLN A 169 4.10 18.40 24.30
CA GLN A 169 3.33 17.69 25.33
C GLN A 169 3.51 16.16 25.34
N GLY A 170 4.35 15.59 24.46
CA GLY A 170 4.49 14.14 24.31
C GLY A 170 5.73 13.55 25.00
N SER A 171 5.57 12.79 26.08
CA SER A 171 6.66 12.12 26.81
C SER A 171 7.33 10.94 26.08
N LEU A 172 6.88 10.60 24.86
CA LEU A 172 7.40 9.50 24.03
C LEU A 172 7.84 9.97 22.62
N THR A 173 8.00 11.28 22.45
CA THR A 173 8.40 11.93 21.20
C THR A 173 9.78 11.37 20.78
N GLU A 174 10.78 11.46 21.64
CA GLU A 174 12.17 11.12 21.33
C GLU A 174 12.43 9.63 21.04
N TYR A 175 11.72 8.69 21.68
CA TYR A 175 11.95 7.24 21.55
C TYR A 175 11.72 6.69 20.14
N TYR A 176 10.77 7.27 19.39
CA TYR A 176 10.39 6.76 18.06
C TYR A 176 10.92 7.63 16.91
N PHE A 177 11.34 8.89 17.13
CA PHE A 177 12.01 9.70 16.11
C PHE A 177 13.41 9.14 15.77
N ARG A 178 14.07 8.45 16.71
CA ARG A 178 15.34 7.75 16.45
C ARG A 178 15.21 6.46 15.63
N GLN A 179 14.01 5.91 15.45
CA GLN A 179 13.81 4.59 14.82
C GLN A 179 13.46 4.63 13.33
N THR A 180 13.25 5.80 12.71
CA THR A 180 12.96 5.89 11.26
C THR A 180 14.22 5.89 10.37
N GLY A 181 15.41 5.58 10.93
CA GLY A 181 16.69 5.48 10.22
C GLY A 181 16.79 4.40 9.12
N CYS A 182 15.68 3.81 8.68
CA CYS A 182 15.64 2.85 7.58
C CYS A 182 15.65 3.57 6.22
N ARG A 183 16.85 3.75 5.64
CA ARG A 183 17.05 4.23 4.25
C ARG A 183 16.16 3.51 3.19
N PRO A 184 15.76 2.24 3.32
CA PRO A 184 14.86 1.58 2.37
C PRO A 184 13.43 2.14 2.34
N VAL A 185 12.90 2.58 3.50
CA VAL A 185 11.54 3.16 3.59
C VAL A 185 11.52 4.56 2.97
N GLN A 186 12.61 5.33 3.12
CA GLN A 186 12.76 6.64 2.47
C GLN A 186 12.65 6.54 0.94
N LYS A 187 13.19 5.48 0.30
CA LYS A 187 13.07 5.23 -1.15
C LYS A 187 11.66 4.84 -1.62
N LEU A 188 10.78 4.42 -0.71
CA LEU A 188 9.36 4.18 -1.02
C LEU A 188 8.52 5.43 -0.75
N ILE A 189 8.88 6.20 0.29
CA ILE A 189 8.31 7.51 0.60
C ILE A 189 8.52 8.50 -0.57
N THR A 190 9.59 8.35 -1.37
CA THR A 190 9.82 9.21 -2.56
C THR A 190 8.77 9.09 -3.66
N LEU A 191 7.92 8.07 -3.66
CA LEU A 191 6.79 8.01 -4.60
C LEU A 191 5.71 9.06 -4.29
N ASN A 192 5.77 9.75 -3.14
CA ASN A 192 4.77 10.74 -2.71
C ASN A 192 3.35 10.17 -2.54
N MET A 193 3.23 8.85 -2.32
CA MET A 193 1.98 8.13 -2.03
C MET A 193 1.42 8.48 -0.65
N LEU A 194 2.29 8.83 0.31
CA LEU A 194 1.93 9.18 1.69
C LEU A 194 1.85 10.69 1.92
N HIS A 195 1.63 11.48 0.86
CA HIS A 195 1.43 12.92 1.00
C HIS A 195 0.13 13.22 1.76
N LEU A 196 0.20 14.15 2.71
CA LEU A 196 -0.91 14.50 3.60
C LEU A 196 -2.07 15.20 2.87
N ASP A 197 -1.75 16.12 1.97
CA ASP A 197 -2.75 16.73 1.09
C ASP A 197 -3.09 15.77 -0.05
N PRO A 198 -4.34 15.28 -0.17
CA PRO A 198 -4.74 14.38 -1.25
C PRO A 198 -4.64 15.01 -2.65
N LYS A 199 -4.61 16.35 -2.78
CA LYS A 199 -4.45 17.04 -4.08
C LYS A 199 -3.02 17.00 -4.59
N GLU A 200 -2.06 16.99 -3.67
CA GLU A 200 -0.63 16.94 -3.96
C GLU A 200 -0.11 15.49 -3.92
N ARG A 201 -0.94 14.53 -3.51
CA ARG A 201 -0.62 13.11 -3.49
C ARG A 201 -0.50 12.57 -4.90
N VAL A 202 0.52 11.75 -5.14
CA VAL A 202 0.82 11.20 -6.47
C VAL A 202 -0.40 10.46 -7.04
N GLU A 203 -0.70 10.71 -8.31
CA GLU A 203 -1.72 9.93 -9.03
C GLU A 203 -1.15 8.61 -9.56
N PRO A 204 -1.97 7.56 -9.79
CA PRO A 204 -1.48 6.28 -10.30
C PRO A 204 -0.61 6.39 -11.57
N LEU A 205 -1.01 7.21 -12.54
CA LEU A 205 -0.24 7.40 -13.77
C LEU A 205 1.11 8.08 -13.50
N GLN A 206 1.12 9.12 -12.66
CA GLN A 206 2.35 9.82 -12.27
C GLN A 206 3.29 8.88 -11.52
N ALA A 207 2.74 8.02 -10.65
CA ALA A 207 3.51 7.01 -9.93
C ALA A 207 4.15 6.03 -10.91
N LEU A 208 3.41 5.49 -11.89
CA LEU A 208 3.93 4.56 -12.91
C LEU A 208 5.07 5.15 -13.76
N LEU A 209 5.05 6.46 -14.00
CA LEU A 209 6.08 7.18 -14.76
C LEU A 209 7.32 7.55 -13.92
N HIS A 210 7.29 7.32 -12.61
CA HIS A 210 8.39 7.66 -11.71
C HIS A 210 9.60 6.74 -11.89
N GLY A 211 10.82 7.29 -11.77
CA GLY A 211 12.10 6.57 -11.91
C GLY A 211 12.21 5.27 -11.09
N PHE A 212 11.49 5.21 -9.96
CA PHE A 212 11.37 4.01 -9.14
C PHE A 212 10.90 2.76 -9.90
N PHE A 213 10.01 2.91 -10.89
CA PHE A 213 9.51 1.82 -11.72
C PHE A 213 10.20 1.72 -13.08
N THR A 214 10.78 2.82 -13.58
CA THR A 214 11.33 2.88 -14.95
C THR A 214 12.84 2.68 -15.03
N GLU A 215 13.59 2.85 -13.94
CA GLU A 215 15.04 2.62 -13.92
C GLU A 215 15.35 1.16 -13.58
N ASP A 216 16.08 0.48 -14.49
CA ASP A 216 16.69 -0.81 -14.19
C ASP A 216 17.70 -0.63 -13.06
N THR A 217 17.50 -1.32 -11.93
CA THR A 217 18.55 -1.39 -10.91
C THR A 217 19.80 -1.98 -11.55
N PRO A 218 20.98 -1.31 -11.46
CA PRO A 218 22.21 -1.87 -11.98
C PRO A 218 22.41 -3.25 -11.36
N SER A 219 22.60 -4.26 -12.20
CA SER A 219 23.12 -5.56 -11.77
C SER A 219 24.35 -5.29 -10.91
N GLY A 220 24.35 -5.79 -9.66
CA GLY A 220 25.50 -5.66 -8.77
C GLY A 220 26.78 -6.14 -9.47
N PRO A 221 27.96 -5.71 -8.98
CA PRO A 221 29.22 -6.05 -9.62
C PRO A 221 29.32 -7.57 -9.80
N ASP A 222 29.63 -7.98 -11.03
CA ASP A 222 29.82 -9.37 -11.39
C ASP A 222 30.92 -9.96 -10.49
N PRO A 223 30.64 -11.02 -9.71
CA PRO A 223 31.64 -11.69 -8.88
C PRO A 223 32.82 -12.26 -9.68
N SER A 224 32.78 -12.25 -11.01
CA SER A 224 33.91 -12.59 -11.88
C SER A 224 34.94 -11.47 -12.07
N THR A 225 34.69 -10.26 -11.59
CA THR A 225 35.61 -9.12 -11.78
C THR A 225 36.79 -9.24 -10.80
N PRO A 226 38.04 -9.45 -11.27
CA PRO A 226 39.18 -9.57 -10.36
C PRO A 226 39.43 -8.24 -9.65
N LEU A 227 39.57 -8.28 -8.31
CA LEU A 227 40.05 -7.13 -7.55
C LEU A 227 41.44 -6.74 -8.07
N GLY A 228 41.53 -5.54 -8.66
CA GLY A 228 42.79 -4.90 -9.00
C GLY A 228 43.68 -4.84 -7.76
N LYS A 229 44.92 -5.32 -7.91
CA LYS A 229 45.96 -5.14 -6.91
C LYS A 229 46.54 -3.73 -7.12
N ASP A 230 46.29 -2.86 -6.15
CA ASP A 230 47.14 -1.70 -5.86
C ASP A 230 47.68 -1.85 -4.43
#